data_AF-A0A416ZB06-F1
#
_entry.id   AF-A0A416ZB06-F1
#
_cell.length_a   1.000
_cell.length_b   1.000
_cell.length_c   1.000
_cell.angle_alpha   90.00
_cell.angle_beta   90.00
_cell.angle_gamma   90.00
#
_symmetry.space_group_name_H-M   'P 1'
#
loop_
_entity.id
_entity.type
_entity.pdbx_description
1 polymer ?
#
loop_
_entity_poly.entity_id
_entity_poly.type
_entity_poly.pdbx_seq_one_letter_code
_entity_poly.pdbx_strand_id
1 'polypeptide(L)'
;MMNEKLEKLNWELAKGEARLRRAQHEEKILEHQMKQLTRKERTHRLCTRGAMLESFLIRPEVLTDDDVMDILKQAFSQTGMKETVAESVKRRVAGEPLTE
;
A
#
# COMPACT_ATOMS: atom_id res chain seq x y z
N MET A 1 -10.20 34.28 45.78
CA MET A 1 -10.25 32.81 45.99
C MET A 1 -11.12 32.04 45.00
N MET A 2 -12.45 32.26 44.89
CA MET A 2 -13.26 31.49 43.92
C MET A 2 -12.98 31.88 42.46
N ASN A 3 -12.76 33.18 42.21
CA ASN A 3 -12.50 33.72 40.87
C ASN A 3 -11.13 33.31 40.30
N GLU A 4 -10.08 33.32 41.12
CA GLU A 4 -8.72 32.89 40.70
C GLU A 4 -8.66 31.40 40.35
N LYS A 5 -9.42 30.56 41.08
CA LYS A 5 -9.54 29.14 40.77
C LYS A 5 -10.26 28.92 39.43
N LEU A 6 -11.29 29.71 39.15
CA LEU A 6 -12.03 29.66 37.89
C LEU A 6 -11.17 30.11 36.70
N GLU A 7 -10.43 31.21 36.85
CA GLU A 7 -9.50 31.68 35.81
C GLU A 7 -8.40 30.68 35.52
N LYS A 8 -7.83 30.06 36.56
CA LYS A 8 -6.82 29.00 36.39
C LYS A 8 -7.38 27.79 35.64
N LEU A 9 -8.59 27.34 35.98
CA LEU A 9 -9.27 26.25 35.28
C LEU A 9 -9.53 26.58 33.80
N ASN A 10 -9.99 27.80 33.49
CA ASN A 10 -10.22 28.24 32.11
C ASN A 10 -8.91 28.31 31.32
N TRP A 11 -7.82 28.75 31.94
CA TRP A 11 -6.51 28.75 31.30
C TRP A 11 -6.00 27.33 31.01
N GLU A 12 -6.16 26.41 31.96
CA GLU A 12 -5.80 25.00 31.79
C GLU A 12 -6.65 24.35 30.67
N LEU A 13 -7.94 24.65 30.61
CA LEU A 13 -8.85 24.20 29.56
C LEU A 13 -8.40 24.69 28.18
N ALA A 14 -8.16 26.00 28.02
CA ALA A 14 -7.70 26.58 26.76
C ALA A 14 -6.36 25.98 26.29
N LYS A 15 -5.44 25.72 27.23
CA LYS A 15 -4.17 25.04 26.94
C LYS A 15 -4.39 23.59 26.50
N GLY A 16 -5.34 22.89 27.12
CA GLY A 16 -5.77 21.54 26.75
C GLY A 16 -6.35 21.49 25.34
N GLU A 17 -7.29 22.39 25.02
CA GLU A 17 -7.91 22.49 23.70
C GLU A 17 -6.90 22.84 22.60
N ALA A 18 -5.95 23.74 22.87
CA ALA A 18 -4.88 24.07 21.94
C ALA A 18 -3.91 22.90 21.71
N ARG A 19 -3.73 22.01 22.69
CA ARG A 19 -2.97 20.76 22.53
C ARG A 19 -3.77 19.75 21.71
N LEU A 20 -5.06 19.60 21.99
CA LEU A 20 -5.95 18.69 21.25
C LEU A 20 -6.00 19.07 19.77
N ARG A 21 -6.19 20.35 19.44
CA ARG A 21 -6.19 20.84 18.05
C ARG A 21 -4.89 20.54 17.31
N ARG A 22 -3.74 20.65 17.99
CA ARG A 22 -2.43 20.31 17.42
C ARG A 22 -2.30 18.81 17.18
N ALA A 23 -2.64 17.99 18.17
CA ALA A 23 -2.61 16.54 18.04
C ALA A 23 -3.52 16.05 16.89
N GLN A 24 -4.73 16.60 16.75
CA GLN A 24 -5.64 16.29 15.64
C GLN A 24 -5.07 16.72 14.28
N HIS A 25 -4.31 17.80 14.21
CA HIS A 25 -3.66 18.21 12.97
C HIS A 25 -2.49 17.28 12.61
N GLU A 26 -1.68 16.92 13.60
CA GLU A 26 -0.58 15.95 13.44
C GLU A 26 -1.10 14.57 13.01
N GLU A 27 -2.19 14.09 13.62
CA GLU A 27 -2.87 12.84 13.24
C GLU A 27 -3.23 12.85 11.74
N LYS A 28 -3.88 13.93 11.26
CA LYS A 28 -4.23 14.06 9.83
C LYS A 28 -3.01 14.06 8.91
N ILE A 29 -1.91 14.70 9.33
CA ILE A 29 -0.66 14.70 8.57
C ILE A 29 -0.12 13.26 8.49
N LEU A 30 -0.08 12.56 9.63
CA LEU A 30 0.42 11.19 9.69
C LEU A 30 -0.45 10.24 8.87
N GLU A 31 -1.77 10.35 8.92
CA GLU A 31 -2.69 9.58 8.07
C GLU A 31 -2.41 9.81 6.59
N HIS A 32 -2.19 11.07 6.18
CA HIS A 32 -1.84 11.39 4.81
C HIS A 32 -0.50 10.76 4.41
N GLN A 33 0.52 10.88 5.27
CA GLN A 33 1.84 10.30 5.04
C GLN A 33 1.77 8.78 4.91
N MET A 34 1.02 8.09 5.77
CA MET A 34 0.80 6.64 5.66
C MET A 34 0.16 6.26 4.33
N LYS A 35 -0.87 6.99 3.87
CA LYS A 35 -1.49 6.76 2.56
C LYS A 35 -0.50 6.98 1.41
N GLN A 36 0.36 7.99 1.50
CA GLN A 36 1.38 8.24 0.49
C GLN A 36 2.45 7.15 0.47
N LEU A 37 2.93 6.71 1.64
CA LEU A 37 3.93 5.66 1.75
C LEU A 37 3.40 4.33 1.19
N THR A 38 2.19 3.93 1.60
CA THR A 38 1.55 2.71 1.08
C THR A 38 1.32 2.78 -0.43
N ARG A 39 0.94 3.94 -0.97
CA ARG A 39 0.83 4.14 -2.42
C ARG A 39 2.19 4.01 -3.12
N LYS A 40 3.24 4.65 -2.59
CA LYS A 40 4.60 4.59 -3.17
C LYS A 40 5.12 3.15 -3.20
N GLU A 41 5.00 2.44 -2.08
CA GLU A 41 5.41 1.04 -1.99
C GLU A 41 4.61 0.16 -2.96
N ARG A 42 3.30 0.39 -3.04
CA ARG A 42 2.44 -0.33 -3.98
C ARG A 42 2.86 -0.07 -5.43
N THR A 43 3.10 1.17 -5.82
CA THR A 43 3.53 1.53 -7.17
C THR A 43 4.88 0.91 -7.50
N HIS A 44 5.86 1.03 -6.60
CA HIS A 44 7.17 0.41 -6.80
C HIS A 44 7.06 -1.10 -7.02
N ARG A 45 6.32 -1.80 -6.15
CA ARG A 45 6.08 -3.25 -6.28
C ARG A 45 5.43 -3.61 -7.62
N LEU A 46 4.45 -2.83 -8.06
CA LEU A 46 3.78 -3.05 -9.35
C LEU A 46 4.73 -2.85 -10.52
N CYS A 47 5.51 -1.77 -10.53
CA CYS A 47 6.46 -1.49 -11.61
C CYS A 47 7.55 -2.55 -11.69
N THR A 48 8.12 -2.97 -10.55
CA THR A 48 9.14 -4.04 -10.53
C THR A 48 8.60 -5.36 -11.05
N ARG A 49 7.41 -5.77 -10.60
CA ARG A 49 6.78 -7.01 -11.08
C ARG A 49 6.32 -6.90 -12.53
N GLY A 50 5.86 -5.72 -12.95
CA GLY A 50 5.53 -5.41 -14.34
C GLY A 50 6.73 -5.59 -15.26
N ALA A 51 7.88 -5.02 -14.90
CA ALA A 51 9.12 -5.19 -15.65
C ALA A 51 9.58 -6.66 -15.72
N MET A 52 9.38 -7.44 -14.65
CA MET A 52 9.65 -8.89 -14.69
C MET A 52 8.74 -9.61 -15.69
N LEU A 53 7.45 -9.29 -15.74
CA LEU A 53 6.52 -9.88 -16.70
C LEU A 53 6.83 -9.43 -18.14
N GLU A 54 7.16 -8.16 -18.32
CA GLU A 54 7.51 -7.55 -19.60
C GLU A 54 8.77 -8.19 -20.20
N SER A 55 9.72 -8.65 -19.36
CA SER A 55 10.94 -9.34 -19.82
C SER A 55 10.70 -10.66 -20.59
N PHE A 56 9.50 -11.25 -20.48
CA PHE A 56 9.11 -12.42 -21.26
C PHE A 56 8.51 -12.08 -22.64
N LEU A 57 8.21 -10.81 -22.90
CA LEU A 57 7.63 -10.36 -24.16
C LEU A 57 8.73 -10.03 -25.18
N ILE A 58 8.48 -10.39 -26.44
CA ILE A 58 9.38 -10.03 -27.55
C ILE A 58 8.96 -8.66 -28.06
N ARG A 59 9.90 -7.69 -28.02
CA ARG A 59 9.65 -6.30 -28.44
C ARG A 59 8.44 -5.66 -27.74
N PRO A 60 8.45 -5.55 -26.40
CA PRO A 60 7.32 -4.99 -25.66
C PRO A 60 7.03 -3.53 -26.01
N GLU A 61 8.01 -2.78 -26.53
CA GLU A 61 7.87 -1.35 -26.87
C GLU A 61 6.88 -1.07 -28.00
N VAL A 62 6.47 -2.09 -28.77
CA VAL A 62 5.44 -1.96 -29.82
C VAL A 62 4.09 -2.54 -29.45
N LEU A 63 3.99 -3.18 -28.27
CA LEU A 63 2.74 -3.76 -27.79
C LEU A 63 1.92 -2.69 -27.06
N THR A 64 0.62 -2.69 -27.30
CA THR A 64 -0.32 -1.88 -26.54
C THR A 64 -0.71 -2.58 -25.24
N ASP A 65 -1.31 -1.84 -24.32
CA ASP A 65 -1.85 -2.41 -23.07
C ASP A 65 -2.86 -3.54 -23.34
N ASP A 66 -3.64 -3.43 -24.41
CA ASP A 66 -4.61 -4.47 -24.81
C ASP A 66 -3.91 -5.72 -25.34
N ASP A 67 -2.87 -5.56 -26.17
CA ASP A 67 -2.06 -6.69 -26.65
C ASP A 67 -1.43 -7.45 -25.47
N VAL A 68 -0.83 -6.71 -24.54
CA VAL A 68 -0.22 -7.28 -23.32
C VAL A 68 -1.27 -8.02 -22.49
N MET A 69 -2.46 -7.42 -22.32
CA MET A 69 -3.54 -8.02 -21.56
C MET A 69 -4.04 -9.33 -22.19
N ASP A 70 -4.19 -9.38 -23.51
CA ASP A 70 -4.68 -10.58 -24.20
C ASP A 70 -3.63 -11.70 -24.21
N ILE A 71 -2.34 -11.36 -24.36
CA ILE A 71 -1.23 -12.31 -24.17
C ILE A 71 -1.26 -12.91 -22.77
N LEU A 72 -1.38 -12.07 -21.74
CA LEU A 72 -1.42 -12.54 -20.35
C LEU A 72 -2.66 -13.41 -20.09
N LYS A 73 -3.85 -13.03 -20.55
CA LYS A 73 -5.05 -13.87 -20.43
C LYS A 73 -4.83 -15.24 -21.07
N GLN A 74 -4.26 -15.28 -22.27
CA GLN A 74 -3.99 -16.53 -22.96
C GLN A 74 -2.97 -17.39 -22.21
N ALA A 75 -1.84 -16.81 -21.79
CA ALA A 75 -0.80 -17.52 -21.03
C ALA A 75 -1.34 -18.10 -19.71
N PHE A 76 -2.09 -17.30 -18.95
CA PHE A 76 -2.67 -17.71 -17.67
C PHE A 76 -3.99 -18.49 -17.80
N SER A 77 -4.52 -18.69 -19.01
CA SER A 77 -5.69 -19.54 -19.23
C SER A 77 -5.33 -21.03 -19.19
N GLN A 78 -4.07 -21.38 -19.46
CA GLN A 78 -3.56 -22.75 -19.51
C GLN A 78 -3.62 -23.41 -18.13
N THR A 79 -4.07 -24.67 -18.07
CA THR A 79 -4.24 -25.42 -16.81
C THR A 79 -2.95 -25.49 -16.00
N GLY A 80 -1.82 -25.83 -16.61
CA GLY A 80 -0.54 -25.92 -15.91
C GLY A 80 -0.06 -24.60 -15.31
N MET A 81 -0.37 -23.47 -15.96
CA MET A 81 -0.06 -22.15 -15.41
C MET A 81 -0.95 -21.82 -14.21
N LYS A 82 -2.26 -22.11 -14.30
CA LYS A 82 -3.20 -21.93 -13.17
C LYS A 82 -2.80 -22.76 -11.96
N GLU A 83 -2.39 -24.02 -12.17
CA GLU A 83 -1.90 -24.91 -11.13
C GLU A 83 -0.61 -24.40 -10.50
N THR A 84 0.35 -23.95 -11.31
CA THR A 84 1.61 -23.36 -10.83
C THR A 84 1.37 -22.14 -9.95
N VAL A 85 0.46 -21.25 -10.37
CA VAL A 85 0.06 -20.08 -9.56
C VAL A 85 -0.62 -20.53 -8.27
N ALA A 86 -1.57 -21.46 -8.34
CA ALA A 86 -2.28 -21.97 -7.17
C ALA A 86 -1.32 -22.60 -6.15
N GLU A 87 -0.37 -23.41 -6.62
CA GLU A 87 0.62 -24.06 -5.75
C GLU A 87 1.60 -23.07 -5.14
N SER A 88 2.01 -22.06 -5.92
CA SER A 88 2.81 -20.94 -5.41
C SER A 88 2.08 -20.17 -4.31
N VAL A 89 0.76 -19.95 -4.45
CA VAL A 89 -0.05 -19.31 -3.41
C VAL A 89 -0.15 -20.20 -2.17
N LYS A 90 -0.45 -21.49 -2.33
CA LYS A 90 -0.52 -22.44 -1.20
C LYS A 90 0.76 -22.46 -0.39
N ARG A 91 1.92 -22.61 -1.05
CA ARG A 91 3.26 -22.57 -0.42
C ARG A 91 3.44 -21.33 0.46
N ARG A 92 3.08 -20.15 -0.06
CA ARG A 92 3.25 -18.88 0.65
C ARG A 92 2.25 -18.67 1.78
N VAL A 93 1.01 -19.11 1.62
CA VAL A 93 -0.03 -19.03 2.66
C VAL A 93 0.20 -20.05 3.78
N ALA A 94 0.73 -21.22 3.45
CA ALA A 94 1.08 -22.26 4.41
C ALA A 94 2.35 -21.97 5.23
N GLY A 95 3.06 -20.87 4.93
CA GLY A 95 4.27 -20.47 5.66
C GLY A 95 5.51 -21.30 5.34
N GLU A 96 5.54 -22.00 4.20
CA GLU A 96 6.72 -22.76 3.80
C GLU A 96 7.89 -21.82 3.50
N PRO A 97 9.06 -22.02 4.14
CA PRO A 97 10.22 -21.18 3.89
C PRO A 97 10.73 -21.38 2.46
N LEU A 98 11.34 -20.32 1.92
CA LEU A 98 12.16 -20.40 0.72
C LEU A 98 13.35 -21.31 1.02
N THR A 99 13.30 -22.57 0.65
CA THR A 99 14.53 -23.30 0.33
C THR A 99 14.95 -22.82 -1.06
N GLU A 100 16.03 -22.05 -1.10
CA GLU A 100 16.88 -21.88 -2.29
C GLU A 100 17.37 -23.24 -2.79
#